data_AF-S3BQP3-F1
#
_entry.id   AF-S3BQP3-F1
#
_cell.length_a   1.000
_cell.length_b   1.000
_cell.length_c   1.000
_cell.angle_alpha   90.00
_cell.angle_beta   90.00
_cell.angle_gamma   90.00
#
_symmetry.space_group_name_H-M   'P 1'
#
loop_
_entity.id
_entity.type
_entity.pdbx_description
1 polymer ?
#
loop_
_entity_poly.entity_id
_entity_poly.type
_entity_poly.pdbx_seq_one_letter_code
_entity_poly.pdbx_strand_id
1 'polypeptide(L)'
;MKFNFYLANIGYEKASITELEESFITLNKIAVTEAKPEDTFLKSKTFFEINTSEGSLSEILFSQDSKFKNKELSKWVLPKMLGKINEIEASFETLNEIDIHCPDEYNAFWGACFEEENERHIDAEEKYHSFKEQKVQEITKGIEIWERRSLLFKRIELCPGVKTQLKSIGYTEQILEKLRILDKYCQDYWIGGSFIYNDANQRVALKISPESDPTMNDAKKKQMRMFKLPNGKTECFELHIKTGDLRFHFFPDNNSLKIYIGYIGTHLPT
;
A
#
# COMPACT_ATOMS: atom_id res chain seq x y z
N MET A 1 -2.74 2.51 7.14
CA MET A 1 -1.90 1.30 7.14
C MET A 1 -0.47 1.75 7.31
N LYS A 2 0.28 1.07 8.17
CA LYS A 2 1.70 1.35 8.41
C LYS A 2 2.48 0.06 8.39
N PHE A 3 3.70 0.11 7.90
CA PHE A 3 4.63 -1.00 7.83
C PHE A 3 5.84 -0.71 8.68
N ASN A 4 6.23 -1.69 9.49
CA ASN A 4 7.46 -1.63 10.27
C ASN A 4 8.47 -2.63 9.73
N PHE A 5 9.68 -2.15 9.52
CA PHE A 5 10.83 -2.95 9.12
C PHE A 5 11.89 -2.80 10.20
N TYR A 6 11.95 -3.78 11.10
CA TYR A 6 12.90 -3.79 12.20
C TYR A 6 14.19 -4.52 11.80
N LEU A 7 15.32 -3.83 11.92
CA LEU A 7 16.64 -4.39 11.67
C LEU A 7 16.96 -5.41 12.77
N ALA A 8 16.67 -6.68 12.52
CA ALA A 8 16.70 -7.74 13.51
C ALA A 8 18.05 -8.43 13.57
N ASN A 9 18.55 -8.70 14.79
CA ASN A 9 19.86 -9.33 15.01
C ASN A 9 20.02 -10.64 14.25
N ILE A 10 18.99 -11.50 14.29
CA ILE A 10 18.95 -12.79 13.59
C ILE A 10 19.16 -12.67 12.07
N GLY A 11 18.89 -11.49 11.49
CA GLY A 11 19.11 -11.19 10.09
C GLY A 11 20.55 -10.84 9.73
N TYR A 12 21.44 -10.70 10.72
CA TYR A 12 22.82 -10.23 10.53
C TYR A 12 23.87 -11.19 11.12
N GLU A 13 23.50 -12.01 12.11
CA GLU A 13 24.40 -12.90 12.84
C GLU A 13 25.18 -13.88 11.96
N LYS A 14 24.58 -14.35 10.85
CA LYS A 14 25.23 -15.29 9.91
C LYS A 14 25.70 -14.66 8.62
N ALA A 15 25.41 -13.39 8.40
CA ALA A 15 25.65 -12.72 7.13
C ALA A 15 27.15 -12.53 6.84
N SER A 16 27.54 -12.91 5.63
CA SER A 16 28.84 -12.60 5.05
C SER A 16 28.99 -11.10 4.76
N ILE A 17 30.23 -10.65 4.53
CA ILE A 17 30.51 -9.26 4.14
C ILE A 17 29.75 -8.83 2.88
N THR A 18 29.58 -9.73 1.91
CA THR A 18 28.88 -9.40 0.65
C THR A 18 27.38 -9.21 0.90
N GLU A 19 26.75 -10.10 1.66
CA GLU A 19 25.32 -10.00 2.02
C GLU A 19 25.04 -8.75 2.84
N LEU A 20 25.92 -8.42 3.81
CA LEU A 20 25.83 -7.18 4.59
C LEU A 20 25.88 -5.95 3.67
N GLU A 21 26.84 -5.92 2.75
CA GLU A 21 27.01 -4.81 1.81
C GLU A 21 25.77 -4.63 0.92
N GLU A 22 25.27 -5.70 0.33
CA GLU A 22 24.06 -5.70 -0.52
C GLU A 22 22.80 -5.30 0.26
N SER A 23 22.62 -5.82 1.47
CA SER A 23 21.50 -5.46 2.34
C SER A 23 21.49 -3.98 2.67
N PHE A 24 22.63 -3.38 3.03
CA PHE A 24 22.67 -1.95 3.34
C PHE A 24 22.55 -1.03 2.12
N ILE A 25 23.05 -1.45 0.95
CA ILE A 25 22.79 -0.74 -0.32
C ILE A 25 21.29 -0.71 -0.59
N THR A 26 20.62 -1.86 -0.45
CA THR A 26 19.19 -2.01 -0.68
C THR A 26 18.37 -1.23 0.35
N LEU A 27 18.75 -1.32 1.63
CA LEU A 27 18.11 -0.56 2.70
C LEU A 27 18.22 0.95 2.46
N ASN A 28 19.37 1.44 2.00
CA ASN A 28 19.52 2.86 1.68
C ASN A 28 18.61 3.29 0.53
N LYS A 29 18.42 2.43 -0.48
CA LYS A 29 17.47 2.69 -1.56
C LYS A 29 16.06 2.83 -1.01
N ILE A 30 15.56 1.85 -0.27
CA ILE A 30 14.15 1.82 0.16
C ILE A 30 13.84 2.77 1.32
N ALA A 31 14.72 2.87 2.32
CA ALA A 31 14.47 3.62 3.56
C ALA A 31 14.83 5.10 3.45
N VAL A 32 15.64 5.48 2.46
CA VAL A 32 16.10 6.87 2.30
C VAL A 32 15.74 7.47 0.96
N THR A 33 15.96 6.74 -0.14
CA THR A 33 15.77 7.28 -1.50
C THR A 33 14.31 7.17 -1.93
N GLU A 34 13.67 6.04 -1.63
CA GLU A 34 12.30 5.71 -2.05
C GLU A 34 11.31 5.69 -0.88
N ALA A 35 11.69 6.27 0.25
CA ALA A 35 10.95 6.25 1.50
C ALA A 35 9.47 6.62 1.29
N LYS A 36 8.58 5.73 1.72
CA LYS A 36 7.14 5.98 1.70
C LYS A 36 6.67 6.43 3.08
N PRO A 37 5.67 7.33 3.15
CA PRO A 37 5.16 7.83 4.43
C PRO A 37 4.50 6.75 5.30
N GLU A 38 4.06 5.65 4.71
CA GLU A 38 3.53 4.49 5.43
C GLU A 38 4.60 3.55 6.00
N ASP A 39 5.87 3.71 5.64
CA ASP A 39 6.95 2.83 6.08
C ASP A 39 7.73 3.44 7.24
N THR A 40 8.08 2.60 8.20
CA THR A 40 8.90 2.95 9.35
C THR A 40 9.99 1.91 9.51
N PHE A 41 11.24 2.36 9.49
CA PHE A 41 12.41 1.52 9.72
C PHE A 41 12.88 1.72 11.16
N LEU A 42 13.11 0.60 11.85
CA LEU A 42 13.42 0.56 13.27
C LEU A 42 14.74 -0.16 13.52
N LYS A 43 15.50 0.28 14.52
CA LYS A 43 16.67 -0.45 15.04
C LYS A 43 16.75 -0.34 16.56
N SER A 44 17.23 -1.39 17.22
CA SER A 44 17.56 -1.32 18.65
C SER A 44 18.76 -0.40 18.90
N LYS A 45 18.87 0.17 20.11
CA LYS A 45 20.11 0.82 20.58
C LYS A 45 21.32 -0.09 20.54
N THR A 46 21.10 -1.39 20.77
CA THR A 46 22.15 -2.42 20.74
C THR A 46 22.43 -2.95 19.34
N PHE A 47 21.82 -2.38 18.28
CA PHE A 47 22.01 -2.83 16.90
C PHE A 47 23.50 -2.92 16.48
N PHE A 48 24.33 -1.99 16.95
CA PHE A 48 25.76 -1.99 16.61
C PHE A 48 26.59 -3.05 17.37
N GLU A 49 26.01 -3.68 18.39
CA GLU A 49 26.64 -4.70 19.23
C GLU A 49 26.46 -6.12 18.67
N ILE A 50 25.76 -6.27 17.54
CA ILE A 50 25.57 -7.55 16.87
C ILE A 50 26.93 -8.14 16.47
N ASN A 51 27.15 -9.41 16.80
CA ASN A 51 28.27 -10.19 16.29
C ASN A 51 27.81 -10.99 15.08
N THR A 52 28.47 -10.77 13.94
CA THR A 52 28.26 -11.57 12.73
C THR A 52 29.27 -12.70 12.65
N SER A 53 29.10 -13.61 11.70
CA SER A 53 30.07 -14.66 11.36
C SER A 53 31.44 -14.08 10.93
N GLU A 54 31.50 -12.80 10.59
CA GLU A 54 32.67 -12.08 10.08
C GLU A 54 33.29 -11.11 11.10
N GLY A 55 32.71 -11.00 12.30
CA GLY A 55 33.15 -10.13 13.40
C GLY A 55 32.07 -9.19 13.93
N SER A 56 32.47 -8.20 14.71
CA SER A 56 31.55 -7.18 15.25
C SER A 56 30.95 -6.34 14.12
N LEU A 57 29.62 -6.15 14.12
CA LEU A 57 28.93 -5.36 13.10
C LEU A 57 29.44 -3.91 13.09
N SER A 58 29.60 -3.29 14.25
CA SER A 58 30.15 -1.92 14.34
C SER A 58 31.52 -1.78 13.68
N GLU A 59 32.41 -2.76 13.85
CA GLU A 59 33.73 -2.76 13.23
C GLU A 59 33.62 -2.93 11.71
N ILE A 60 32.76 -3.83 11.23
CA ILE A 60 32.54 -4.04 9.79
C ILE A 60 32.04 -2.76 9.11
N LEU A 61 31.07 -2.07 9.73
CA LEU A 61 30.42 -0.90 9.15
C LEU A 61 31.29 0.37 9.19
N PHE A 62 32.10 0.55 10.25
CA PHE A 62 32.78 1.82 10.50
C PHE A 62 34.31 1.76 10.61
N SER A 63 34.93 0.58 10.49
CA SER A 63 36.39 0.47 10.44
C SER A 63 36.96 1.26 9.25
N GLN A 64 38.11 1.89 9.48
CA GLN A 64 38.88 2.53 8.40
C GLN A 64 39.33 1.51 7.34
N ASP A 65 39.53 0.26 7.77
CA ASP A 65 39.82 -0.90 6.92
C ASP A 65 38.54 -1.71 6.65
N SER A 66 37.40 -1.03 6.45
CA SER A 66 36.10 -1.67 6.18
C SER A 66 36.24 -2.80 5.17
N LYS A 67 35.66 -3.96 5.47
CA LYS A 67 35.73 -5.13 4.59
C LYS A 67 34.84 -5.00 3.33
N PHE A 68 33.95 -4.00 3.28
CA PHE A 68 33.11 -3.74 2.10
C PHE A 68 33.95 -3.35 0.89
N LYS A 69 33.50 -3.81 -0.29
CA LYS A 69 34.10 -3.45 -1.58
C LYS A 69 33.84 -1.98 -1.89
N ASN A 70 32.62 -1.51 -1.63
CA ASN A 70 32.20 -0.13 -1.75
C ASN A 70 32.63 0.68 -0.51
N LYS A 71 33.79 1.33 -0.62
CA LYS A 71 34.31 2.20 0.46
C LYS A 71 33.48 3.46 0.68
N GLU A 72 32.71 3.91 -0.32
CA GLU A 72 31.84 5.09 -0.17
C GLU A 72 30.61 4.74 0.68
N LEU A 73 30.12 3.50 0.58
CA LEU A 73 29.02 3.00 1.39
C LEU A 73 29.34 3.20 2.88
N SER A 74 30.42 2.60 3.36
CA SER A 74 30.81 2.68 4.78
C SER A 74 31.15 4.09 5.23
N LYS A 75 31.87 4.84 4.41
CA LYS A 75 32.36 6.17 4.79
C LYS A 75 31.26 7.24 4.83
N TRP A 76 30.31 7.20 3.89
CA TRP A 76 29.40 8.34 3.66
C TRP A 76 27.93 7.98 3.71
N VAL A 77 27.55 6.79 3.26
CA VAL A 77 26.15 6.40 3.11
C VAL A 77 25.61 5.84 4.42
N LEU A 78 26.30 4.86 5.03
CA LEU A 78 25.83 4.18 6.24
C LEU A 78 25.59 5.15 7.41
N PRO A 79 26.51 6.08 7.76
CA PRO A 79 26.25 6.97 8.90
C PRO A 79 25.02 7.84 8.70
N LYS A 80 24.78 8.31 7.47
CA LYS A 80 23.63 9.14 7.12
C LYS A 80 22.34 8.33 7.08
N MET A 81 22.37 7.14 6.49
CA MET A 81 21.20 6.25 6.40
C MET A 81 20.80 5.76 7.78
N LEU A 82 21.72 5.18 8.54
CA LEU A 82 21.43 4.63 9.87
C LEU A 82 21.01 5.70 10.87
N GLY A 83 21.45 6.95 10.69
CA GLY A 83 20.98 8.10 11.45
C GLY A 83 19.55 8.54 11.13
N LYS A 84 18.95 8.06 10.02
CA LYS A 84 17.54 8.28 9.66
C LYS A 84 16.62 7.14 10.10
N ILE A 85 17.18 5.99 10.48
CA ILE A 85 16.42 4.86 11.01
C ILE A 85 16.04 5.17 12.45
N ASN A 86 14.78 4.96 12.80
CA ASN A 86 14.29 5.25 14.14
C ASN A 86 14.91 4.27 15.14
N GLU A 87 15.48 4.81 16.21
CA GLU A 87 16.08 4.01 17.27
C GLU A 87 15.10 3.78 18.41
N ILE A 88 15.01 2.55 18.90
CA ILE A 88 14.15 2.12 19.99
C ILE A 88 14.94 1.37 21.07
N GLU A 89 14.43 1.36 22.30
CA GLU A 89 15.04 0.63 23.44
C GLU A 89 14.84 -0.89 23.34
N ALA A 90 13.72 -1.32 22.78
CA ALA A 90 13.38 -2.73 22.70
C ALA A 90 14.19 -3.44 21.61
N SER A 91 14.64 -4.65 21.93
CA SER A 91 15.19 -5.59 20.97
C SER A 91 14.21 -6.75 20.79
N PHE A 92 14.03 -7.18 19.55
CA PHE A 92 13.14 -8.29 19.21
C PHE A 92 13.95 -9.40 18.53
N GLU A 93 13.80 -10.62 19.03
CA GLU A 93 14.35 -11.83 18.43
C GLU A 93 13.27 -12.60 17.66
N THR A 94 11.99 -12.37 17.98
CA THR A 94 10.87 -13.04 17.32
C THR A 94 9.82 -12.06 16.78
N LEU A 95 9.15 -12.46 15.69
CA LEU A 95 8.07 -11.67 15.09
C LEU A 95 6.90 -11.43 16.07
N ASN A 96 6.67 -12.35 17.00
CA ASN A 96 5.62 -12.21 18.01
C ASN A 96 5.93 -11.08 19.00
N GLU A 97 7.19 -10.86 19.35
CA GLU A 97 7.58 -9.78 20.27
C GLU A 97 7.33 -8.41 19.65
N ILE A 98 7.69 -8.22 18.37
CA ILE A 98 7.41 -6.95 17.68
C ILE A 98 5.91 -6.76 17.43
N ASP A 99 5.14 -7.83 17.19
CA ASP A 99 3.68 -7.73 17.06
C ASP A 99 3.00 -7.33 18.37
N ILE A 100 3.52 -7.79 19.52
CA ILE A 100 3.04 -7.33 20.83
C ILE A 100 3.40 -5.86 21.06
N HIS A 101 4.56 -5.42 20.59
CA HIS A 101 5.01 -4.04 20.76
C HIS A 101 4.32 -3.05 19.81
N CYS A 102 4.07 -3.46 18.57
CA CYS A 102 3.48 -2.68 17.50
C CYS A 102 2.24 -3.40 16.90
N PRO A 103 1.14 -3.57 17.67
CA PRO A 103 0.04 -4.46 17.29
C PRO A 103 -0.83 -3.95 16.12
N ASP A 104 -0.83 -2.65 15.86
CA ASP A 104 -1.62 -2.02 14.79
C ASP A 104 -0.85 -1.84 13.48
N GLU A 105 0.38 -2.35 13.40
CA GLU A 105 1.31 -2.14 12.28
C GLU A 105 1.70 -3.49 11.66
N TYR A 106 2.01 -3.47 10.36
CA TYR A 106 2.46 -4.66 9.65
C TYR A 106 3.97 -4.81 9.85
N ASN A 107 4.34 -5.58 10.87
CA ASN A 107 5.74 -5.73 11.26
C ASN A 107 6.46 -6.80 10.44
N ALA A 108 7.68 -6.52 10.03
CA ALA A 108 8.59 -7.46 9.42
C ALA A 108 10.00 -7.19 9.93
N PHE A 109 10.85 -8.22 9.84
CA PHE A 109 12.27 -8.08 10.09
C PHE A 109 12.99 -7.77 8.78
N TRP A 110 13.94 -6.85 8.87
CA TRP A 110 14.91 -6.56 7.84
C TRP A 110 16.26 -7.14 8.25
N GLY A 111 16.96 -7.76 7.32
CA GLY A 111 18.27 -8.39 7.54
C GLY A 111 19.10 -8.51 6.28
N ALA A 112 20.29 -9.06 6.41
CA ALA A 112 21.15 -9.44 5.30
C ALA A 112 20.99 -10.92 4.93
N CYS A 113 20.73 -11.79 5.91
CA CYS A 113 20.56 -13.23 5.71
C CYS A 113 19.78 -13.82 6.89
N PHE A 114 18.78 -14.67 6.63
CA PHE A 114 18.00 -15.36 7.66
C PHE A 114 18.14 -16.87 7.50
N GLU A 115 18.34 -17.61 8.60
CA GLU A 115 18.42 -19.08 8.56
C GLU A 115 17.05 -19.72 8.31
N GLU A 116 16.00 -19.15 8.91
CA GLU A 116 14.61 -19.54 8.65
C GLU A 116 13.94 -18.45 7.81
N GLU A 117 13.52 -18.78 6.60
CA GLU A 117 12.84 -17.82 5.73
C GLU A 117 11.32 -17.89 5.89
N ASN A 118 10.70 -16.72 6.11
CA ASN A 118 9.26 -16.54 6.00
C ASN A 118 8.96 -15.22 5.27
N GLU A 119 7.69 -14.94 4.96
CA GLU A 119 7.28 -13.74 4.22
C GLU A 119 7.59 -12.41 4.94
N ARG A 120 7.90 -12.46 6.24
CA ARG A 120 8.20 -11.32 7.12
C ARG A 120 9.70 -11.21 7.43
N HIS A 121 10.54 -12.07 6.85
CA HIS A 121 12.00 -11.99 6.92
C HIS A 121 12.52 -11.44 5.58
N ILE A 122 12.77 -10.13 5.56
CA ILE A 122 13.02 -9.36 4.36
C ILE A 122 14.52 -9.07 4.26
N ASP A 123 15.15 -9.64 3.24
CA ASP A 123 16.58 -9.48 2.93
C ASP A 123 16.84 -8.85 1.56
N ALA A 124 15.78 -8.65 0.77
CA ALA A 124 15.84 -8.15 -0.59
C ALA A 124 14.69 -7.19 -0.91
N GLU A 125 14.90 -6.37 -1.94
CA GLU A 125 13.91 -5.40 -2.41
C GLU A 125 12.61 -6.08 -2.88
N GLU A 126 12.73 -7.23 -3.54
CA GLU A 126 11.59 -8.00 -4.03
C GLU A 126 10.72 -8.49 -2.88
N LYS A 127 11.32 -8.99 -1.79
CA LYS A 127 10.59 -9.41 -0.58
C LYS A 127 9.92 -8.22 0.10
N TYR A 128 10.57 -7.06 0.12
CA TYR A 128 9.97 -5.82 0.64
C TYR A 128 8.71 -5.41 -0.13
N HIS A 129 8.78 -5.37 -1.46
CA HIS A 129 7.61 -5.02 -2.28
C HIS A 129 6.52 -6.11 -2.18
N SER A 130 6.91 -7.38 -2.19
CA SER A 130 5.97 -8.51 -2.11
C SER A 130 5.22 -8.53 -0.78
N PHE A 131 5.91 -8.35 0.35
CA PHE A 131 5.28 -8.27 1.67
C PHE A 131 4.26 -7.13 1.72
N LYS A 132 4.65 -5.94 1.26
CA LYS A 132 3.76 -4.78 1.22
C LYS A 132 2.55 -5.03 0.32
N GLU A 133 2.77 -5.53 -0.89
CA GLU A 133 1.69 -5.84 -1.82
C GLU A 133 0.73 -6.84 -1.20
N GLN A 134 1.22 -7.96 -0.68
CA GLN A 134 0.39 -8.97 -0.03
C GLN A 134 -0.49 -8.37 1.07
N LYS A 135 0.09 -7.61 2.01
CA LYS A 135 -0.68 -7.02 3.12
C LYS A 135 -1.64 -5.92 2.67
N VAL A 136 -1.32 -5.16 1.63
CA VAL A 136 -2.28 -4.21 1.03
C VAL A 136 -3.47 -4.97 0.42
N GLN A 137 -3.21 -6.12 -0.20
CA GLN A 137 -4.21 -6.90 -0.94
C GLN A 137 -5.08 -7.79 -0.03
N GLU A 138 -4.59 -8.16 1.16
CA GLU A 138 -5.30 -8.92 2.21
C GLU A 138 -6.47 -8.12 2.82
N ILE A 139 -7.59 -8.09 2.10
CA ILE A 139 -8.82 -7.40 2.52
C ILE A 139 -9.87 -8.43 2.92
N THR A 140 -10.29 -8.40 4.18
CA THR A 140 -11.35 -9.26 4.73
C THR A 140 -12.63 -8.48 5.04
N LYS A 141 -12.52 -7.18 5.34
CA LYS A 141 -13.65 -6.31 5.71
C LYS A 141 -13.74 -5.11 4.77
N GLY A 142 -14.96 -4.69 4.44
CA GLY A 142 -15.18 -3.55 3.54
C GLY A 142 -14.52 -2.26 4.04
N ILE A 143 -14.46 -2.04 5.35
CA ILE A 143 -13.78 -0.87 5.92
C ILE A 143 -12.27 -0.83 5.60
N GLU A 144 -11.62 -1.97 5.39
CA GLU A 144 -10.20 -2.04 5.04
C GLU A 144 -9.97 -1.51 3.62
N ILE A 145 -10.94 -1.67 2.69
CA ILE A 145 -10.92 -1.03 1.37
C ILE A 145 -10.85 0.49 1.54
N TRP A 146 -11.64 1.04 2.47
CA TRP A 146 -11.61 2.48 2.76
C TRP A 146 -10.25 2.90 3.30
N GLU A 147 -9.74 2.20 4.31
CA GLU A 147 -8.48 2.53 4.99
C GLU A 147 -7.26 2.45 4.08
N ARG A 148 -7.28 1.53 3.10
CA ARG A 148 -6.17 1.27 2.17
C ARG A 148 -6.41 1.81 0.77
N ARG A 149 -7.48 2.57 0.55
CA ARG A 149 -7.92 3.06 -0.79
C ARG A 149 -6.81 3.74 -1.61
N SER A 150 -5.92 4.50 -0.98
CA SER A 150 -4.82 5.20 -1.68
C SER A 150 -3.70 4.28 -2.14
N LEU A 151 -3.57 3.09 -1.52
CA LEU A 151 -2.62 2.05 -1.89
C LEU A 151 -3.24 1.06 -2.88
N LEU A 152 -4.56 0.86 -2.80
CA LEU A 152 -5.32 -0.06 -3.64
C LEU A 152 -5.62 0.49 -5.04
N PHE A 153 -5.76 1.81 -5.18
CA PHE A 153 -6.26 2.41 -6.40
C PHE A 153 -5.43 3.63 -6.84
N LYS A 154 -5.08 3.66 -8.12
CA LYS A 154 -4.33 4.77 -8.72
C LYS A 154 -5.24 5.78 -9.42
N ARG A 155 -6.34 5.30 -9.99
CA ARG A 155 -7.29 6.06 -10.82
C ARG A 155 -8.65 6.22 -10.17
N ILE A 156 -8.97 5.40 -9.17
CA ILE A 156 -10.20 5.51 -8.38
C ILE A 156 -9.99 6.32 -7.11
N GLU A 157 -10.94 7.19 -6.81
CA GLU A 157 -11.03 7.93 -5.56
C GLU A 157 -12.41 7.73 -4.91
N LEU A 158 -12.42 7.25 -3.66
CA LEU A 158 -13.68 7.00 -2.94
C LEU A 158 -14.15 8.28 -2.24
N CYS A 159 -15.39 8.69 -2.51
CA CYS A 159 -16.00 9.85 -1.89
C CYS A 159 -16.32 9.58 -0.40
N PRO A 160 -16.36 10.62 0.47
CA PRO A 160 -16.57 10.46 1.92
C PRO A 160 -17.76 9.58 2.33
N GLY A 161 -18.86 9.62 1.58
CA GLY A 161 -20.06 8.82 1.86
C GLY A 161 -19.85 7.30 1.76
N VAL A 162 -18.86 6.86 0.97
CA VAL A 162 -18.56 5.44 0.75
C VAL A 162 -18.02 4.75 2.01
N LYS A 163 -17.37 5.50 2.92
CA LYS A 163 -16.82 4.95 4.17
C LYS A 163 -17.88 4.19 4.97
N THR A 164 -19.04 4.80 5.16
CA THR A 164 -20.12 4.22 5.97
C THR A 164 -20.74 3.01 5.27
N GLN A 165 -20.85 3.05 3.94
CA GLN A 165 -21.40 1.96 3.13
C GLN A 165 -20.51 0.71 3.20
N LEU A 166 -19.20 0.89 3.03
CA LEU A 166 -18.22 -0.19 3.13
C LEU A 166 -18.21 -0.86 4.51
N LYS A 167 -18.57 -0.13 5.58
CA LYS A 167 -18.66 -0.69 6.93
C LYS A 167 -19.84 -1.67 7.10
N SER A 168 -20.92 -1.55 6.33
CA SER A 168 -22.18 -2.28 6.56
C SER A 168 -22.58 -3.29 5.47
N ILE A 169 -21.97 -3.24 4.29
CA ILE A 169 -22.52 -3.86 3.07
C ILE A 169 -22.26 -5.38 2.90
N GLY A 170 -21.32 -5.99 3.63
CA GLY A 170 -21.12 -7.45 3.65
C GLY A 170 -20.54 -8.12 2.38
N TYR A 171 -20.35 -7.39 1.27
CA TYR A 171 -19.85 -7.93 -0.02
C TYR A 171 -18.41 -7.49 -0.35
N THR A 172 -17.51 -7.58 0.62
CA THR A 172 -16.15 -7.01 0.53
C THR A 172 -15.38 -7.46 -0.71
N GLU A 173 -15.27 -8.78 -0.96
CA GLU A 173 -14.48 -9.33 -2.06
C GLU A 173 -15.01 -8.88 -3.43
N GLN A 174 -16.32 -8.97 -3.65
CA GLN A 174 -16.97 -8.53 -4.87
C GLN A 174 -16.78 -7.03 -5.12
N ILE A 175 -16.88 -6.21 -4.06
CA ILE A 175 -16.66 -4.77 -4.16
C ILE A 175 -15.23 -4.46 -4.57
N LEU A 176 -14.27 -5.09 -3.90
CA LEU A 176 -12.86 -4.91 -4.19
C LEU A 176 -12.51 -5.34 -5.62
N GLU A 177 -13.02 -6.49 -6.06
CA GLU A 177 -12.82 -7.01 -7.42
C GLU A 177 -13.31 -6.00 -8.47
N LYS A 178 -14.54 -5.47 -8.34
CA LYS A 178 -15.07 -4.52 -9.32
C LYS A 178 -14.34 -3.18 -9.34
N LEU A 179 -13.91 -2.70 -8.17
CA LEU A 179 -13.07 -1.50 -8.10
C LEU A 179 -11.70 -1.74 -8.75
N ARG A 180 -11.05 -2.89 -8.52
CA ARG A 180 -9.77 -3.22 -9.15
C ARG A 180 -9.87 -3.34 -10.66
N ILE A 181 -10.91 -3.99 -11.17
CA ILE A 181 -11.16 -4.10 -12.62
C ILE A 181 -11.33 -2.71 -13.24
N LEU A 182 -12.11 -1.84 -12.61
CA LEU A 182 -12.31 -0.46 -13.08
C LEU A 182 -11.02 0.36 -13.02
N ASP A 183 -10.27 0.27 -11.93
CA ASP A 183 -9.01 0.99 -11.76
C ASP A 183 -7.99 0.56 -12.82
N LYS A 184 -7.84 -0.75 -13.03
CA LYS A 184 -6.95 -1.32 -14.06
C LYS A 184 -7.36 -0.88 -15.47
N TYR A 185 -8.66 -0.91 -15.80
CA TYR A 185 -9.14 -0.38 -17.08
C TYR A 185 -8.72 1.09 -17.28
N CYS A 186 -8.88 1.90 -16.23
CA CYS A 186 -8.54 3.32 -16.29
C CYS A 186 -7.03 3.58 -16.41
N GLN A 187 -6.19 2.65 -15.97
CA GLN A 187 -4.74 2.71 -16.15
C GLN A 187 -4.32 2.28 -17.55
N ASP A 188 -4.88 1.17 -18.03
CA ASP A 188 -4.43 0.51 -19.26
C ASP A 188 -5.03 1.15 -20.53
N TYR A 189 -6.24 1.71 -20.46
CA TYR A 189 -7.00 2.12 -21.66
C TYR A 189 -7.49 3.58 -21.62
N TRP A 190 -7.85 4.12 -20.46
CA TRP A 190 -8.28 5.52 -20.35
C TRP A 190 -7.10 6.46 -20.11
N ILE A 191 -6.30 6.66 -21.17
CA ILE A 191 -5.07 7.47 -21.14
C ILE A 191 -5.30 8.95 -21.49
N GLY A 192 -6.51 9.34 -21.90
CA GLY A 192 -6.86 10.70 -22.25
C GLY A 192 -8.30 10.84 -22.78
N GLY A 193 -8.78 12.08 -22.84
CA GLY A 193 -10.12 12.39 -23.35
C GLY A 193 -11.26 11.93 -22.42
N SER A 194 -12.47 11.90 -22.96
CA SER A 194 -13.66 11.53 -22.20
C SER A 194 -13.71 10.04 -21.88
N PHE A 195 -14.16 9.69 -20.67
CA PHE A 195 -14.48 8.31 -20.33
C PHE A 195 -15.65 7.79 -21.18
N ILE A 196 -15.47 6.66 -21.85
CA ILE A 196 -16.50 6.02 -22.70
C ILE A 196 -16.90 4.70 -22.07
N TYR A 197 -18.05 4.67 -21.38
CA TYR A 197 -18.49 3.48 -20.65
C TYR A 197 -18.71 2.25 -21.54
N ASN A 198 -19.10 2.45 -22.80
CA ASN A 198 -19.26 1.36 -23.77
C ASN A 198 -17.93 0.68 -24.11
N ASP A 199 -16.83 1.44 -24.17
CA ASP A 199 -15.50 0.86 -24.36
C ASP A 199 -15.09 0.02 -23.14
N ALA A 200 -15.32 0.55 -21.93
CA ALA A 200 -15.09 -0.20 -20.69
C ALA A 200 -15.87 -1.52 -20.65
N ASN A 201 -17.16 -1.51 -21.00
CA ASN A 201 -17.98 -2.72 -21.07
C ASN A 201 -17.47 -3.76 -22.08
N GLN A 202 -16.82 -3.33 -23.16
CA GLN A 202 -16.28 -4.23 -24.18
C GLN A 202 -14.93 -4.83 -23.79
N ARG A 203 -14.13 -4.11 -23.01
CA ARG A 203 -12.76 -4.52 -22.65
C ARG A 203 -12.66 -5.31 -21.36
N VAL A 204 -13.51 -4.99 -20.38
CA VAL A 204 -13.44 -5.59 -19.05
C VAL A 204 -14.79 -6.09 -18.59
N ALA A 205 -14.79 -7.02 -17.63
CA ALA A 205 -15.99 -7.66 -17.09
C ALA A 205 -16.79 -6.74 -16.12
N LEU A 206 -17.15 -5.55 -16.60
CA LEU A 206 -18.01 -4.58 -15.94
C LEU A 206 -19.31 -4.41 -16.72
N LYS A 207 -20.39 -4.09 -16.00
CA LYS A 207 -21.70 -3.74 -16.59
C LYS A 207 -22.02 -2.32 -16.20
N ILE A 208 -21.54 -1.38 -17.00
CA ILE A 208 -21.70 0.06 -16.80
C ILE A 208 -22.86 0.55 -17.64
N SER A 209 -23.74 1.34 -17.04
CA SER A 209 -24.79 2.06 -17.74
C SER A 209 -25.04 3.42 -17.09
N PRO A 210 -25.51 4.41 -17.84
CA PRO A 210 -26.09 5.61 -17.24
C PRO A 210 -27.41 5.30 -16.55
N GLU A 211 -27.86 6.21 -15.71
CA GLU A 211 -29.24 6.26 -15.23
C GLU A 211 -30.21 6.55 -16.38
N SER A 212 -31.47 6.16 -16.21
CA SER A 212 -32.48 6.38 -17.24
C SER A 212 -32.95 7.83 -17.30
N ASP A 213 -33.38 8.31 -18.47
CA ASP A 213 -33.94 9.66 -18.62
C ASP A 213 -35.09 9.93 -17.63
N PRO A 214 -36.06 9.01 -17.39
CA PRO A 214 -37.07 9.22 -16.36
C PRO A 214 -36.48 9.43 -14.95
N THR A 215 -35.44 8.67 -14.58
CA THR A 215 -34.74 8.86 -13.30
C THR A 215 -34.09 10.24 -13.22
N MET A 216 -33.45 10.67 -14.31
CA MET A 216 -32.67 11.91 -14.36
C MET A 216 -33.54 13.17 -14.50
N ASN A 217 -34.76 13.03 -15.01
CA ASN A 217 -35.74 14.10 -15.12
C ASN A 217 -36.55 14.31 -13.83
N ASP A 218 -36.57 13.34 -12.91
CA ASP A 218 -37.15 13.49 -11.58
C ASP A 218 -36.15 14.13 -10.62
N ALA A 219 -36.45 15.33 -10.13
CA ALA A 219 -35.57 16.11 -9.26
C ALA A 219 -35.19 15.37 -7.96
N LYS A 220 -36.11 14.60 -7.37
CA LYS A 220 -35.84 13.85 -6.14
C LYS A 220 -34.90 12.69 -6.42
N LYS A 221 -35.15 11.95 -7.51
CA LYS A 221 -34.30 10.81 -7.90
C LYS A 221 -32.91 11.26 -8.31
N LYS A 222 -32.80 12.33 -9.10
CA LYS A 222 -31.53 12.97 -9.46
C LYS A 222 -30.74 13.43 -8.23
N GLN A 223 -31.41 14.03 -7.25
CA GLN A 223 -30.76 14.46 -6.00
C GLN A 223 -30.09 13.30 -5.25
N MET A 224 -30.62 12.08 -5.34
CA MET A 224 -30.00 10.89 -4.73
C MET A 224 -28.73 10.42 -5.45
N ARG A 225 -28.44 10.95 -6.64
CA ARG A 225 -27.21 10.69 -7.43
C ARG A 225 -26.22 11.84 -7.32
N MET A 226 -26.54 12.86 -6.52
CA MET A 226 -25.63 13.97 -6.25
C MET A 226 -24.75 13.60 -5.05
N PHE A 227 -23.45 13.42 -5.27
CA PHE A 227 -22.51 13.07 -4.21
C PHE A 227 -21.40 14.12 -4.08
N LYS A 228 -20.93 14.29 -2.84
CA LYS A 228 -19.81 15.20 -2.55
C LYS A 228 -18.48 14.54 -2.90
N LEU A 229 -17.71 15.22 -3.73
CA LEU A 229 -16.32 14.92 -3.98
C LEU A 229 -15.45 15.24 -2.75
N PRO A 230 -14.22 14.71 -2.66
CA PRO A 230 -13.28 15.01 -1.58
C PRO A 230 -12.94 16.50 -1.45
N ASN A 231 -12.99 17.27 -2.53
CA ASN A 231 -12.79 18.73 -2.53
C ASN A 231 -14.03 19.53 -2.09
N GLY A 232 -15.11 18.86 -1.68
CA GLY A 232 -16.36 19.48 -1.23
C GLY A 232 -17.34 19.87 -2.34
N LYS A 233 -16.95 19.81 -3.63
CA LYS A 233 -17.87 19.99 -4.75
C LYS A 233 -18.88 18.86 -4.81
N THR A 234 -20.06 19.13 -5.37
CA THR A 234 -21.09 18.10 -5.56
C THR A 234 -21.26 17.87 -7.04
N GLU A 235 -21.15 16.61 -7.46
CA GLU A 235 -21.32 16.20 -8.86
C GLU A 235 -22.45 15.19 -8.99
N CYS A 236 -22.95 15.01 -10.20
CA CYS A 236 -23.97 14.03 -10.54
C CYS A 236 -23.34 12.72 -11.02
N PHE A 237 -23.58 11.63 -10.31
CA PHE A 237 -22.98 10.32 -10.55
C PHE A 237 -23.98 9.44 -11.33
N GLU A 238 -24.14 9.79 -12.60
CA GLU A 238 -25.11 9.16 -13.50
C GLU A 238 -24.70 7.73 -13.90
N LEU A 239 -23.40 7.50 -14.08
CA LEU A 239 -22.89 6.18 -14.42
C LEU A 239 -22.91 5.26 -13.20
N HIS A 240 -23.28 4.01 -13.41
CA HIS A 240 -23.20 3.00 -12.38
C HIS A 240 -22.76 1.63 -12.90
N ILE A 241 -22.01 0.90 -12.06
CA ILE A 241 -21.71 -0.52 -12.30
C ILE A 241 -22.81 -1.36 -11.66
N LYS A 242 -23.36 -2.32 -12.41
CA LYS A 242 -24.31 -3.33 -11.92
C LYS A 242 -23.60 -4.66 -11.61
N THR A 243 -23.67 -5.11 -10.36
CA THR A 243 -23.21 -6.44 -9.94
C THR A 243 -24.19 -7.05 -8.94
N GLY A 244 -25.00 -8.01 -9.39
CA GLY A 244 -26.17 -8.47 -8.63
C GLY A 244 -27.08 -7.30 -8.22
N ASP A 245 -27.37 -7.21 -6.92
CA ASP A 245 -28.17 -6.13 -6.33
C ASP A 245 -27.35 -4.88 -5.99
N LEU A 246 -26.02 -4.94 -6.12
CA LEU A 246 -25.14 -3.81 -5.86
C LEU A 246 -25.04 -2.87 -7.05
N ARG A 247 -24.97 -1.57 -6.73
CA ARG A 247 -24.73 -0.46 -7.64
C ARG A 247 -23.57 0.38 -7.13
N PHE A 248 -22.68 0.72 -8.05
CA PHE A 248 -21.50 1.55 -7.79
C PHE A 248 -21.71 2.81 -8.61
N HIS A 249 -22.30 3.86 -8.02
CA HIS A 249 -22.45 5.13 -8.74
C HIS A 249 -21.11 5.85 -8.77
N PHE A 250 -20.72 6.30 -9.95
CA PHE A 250 -19.43 6.94 -10.17
C PHE A 250 -19.51 8.13 -11.12
N PHE A 251 -18.52 9.02 -10.99
CA PHE A 251 -18.33 10.19 -11.81
C PHE A 251 -16.91 10.18 -12.41
N PRO A 252 -16.77 10.11 -13.74
CA PRO A 252 -15.47 10.25 -14.39
C PRO A 252 -15.10 11.74 -14.53
N ASP A 253 -14.00 12.14 -13.90
CA ASP A 253 -13.38 13.44 -14.14
C ASP A 253 -12.36 13.33 -15.26
N ASN A 254 -12.77 13.77 -16.45
CA ASN A 254 -11.96 13.72 -17.67
C ASN A 254 -10.70 14.60 -17.60
N ASN A 255 -10.64 15.57 -16.68
CA ASN A 255 -9.48 16.46 -16.56
C ASN A 255 -8.35 15.80 -15.77
N SER A 256 -8.68 15.20 -14.62
CA SER A 256 -7.70 14.45 -13.81
C SER A 256 -7.54 12.99 -14.24
N LEU A 257 -8.42 12.54 -15.14
CA LEU A 257 -8.59 11.15 -15.53
C LEU A 257 -8.74 10.23 -14.31
N LYS A 258 -9.56 10.68 -13.35
CA LYS A 258 -9.92 9.92 -12.15
C LYS A 258 -11.39 9.53 -12.18
N ILE A 259 -11.69 8.37 -11.63
CA ILE A 259 -13.06 7.95 -11.34
C ILE A 259 -13.34 8.23 -9.86
N TYR A 260 -14.37 9.02 -9.59
CA TYR A 260 -14.88 9.19 -8.23
C TYR A 260 -16.02 8.20 -7.99
N ILE A 261 -15.97 7.42 -6.91
CA ILE A 261 -17.08 6.55 -6.48
C ILE A 261 -17.87 7.26 -5.39
N GLY A 262 -19.15 7.52 -5.66
CA GLY A 262 -20.04 8.29 -4.77
C GLY A 262 -20.90 7.40 -3.88
N TYR A 263 -21.20 6.19 -4.36
CA TYR A 263 -22.07 5.25 -3.68
C TYR A 263 -21.75 3.81 -4.06
N ILE A 264 -21.75 2.93 -3.06
CA ILE A 264 -21.74 1.48 -3.19
C ILE A 264 -22.86 0.95 -2.31
N GLY A 265 -23.85 0.29 -2.89
CA GLY A 265 -25.04 -0.11 -2.14
C GLY A 265 -26.07 -0.80 -3.00
N THR A 266 -27.22 -1.12 -2.41
CA THR A 266 -28.38 -1.60 -3.16
C THR A 266 -28.84 -0.56 -4.17
N HIS A 267 -29.65 -0.99 -5.14
CA HIS A 267 -30.28 -0.11 -6.11
C HIS A 267 -30.98 1.09 -5.45
N LEU A 268 -30.66 2.30 -5.91
CA LEU A 268 -31.37 3.51 -5.50
C LEU A 268 -32.77 3.53 -6.14
N PRO A 269 -33.77 4.20 -5.55
CA PRO A 269 -35.09 4.35 -6.15
C PRO A 269 -35.02 4.93 -7.57
N THR A 270 -35.75 4.32 -8.51
CA THR A 270 -35.86 4.74 -9.92
C THR A 270 -37.28 5.07 -10.31
#